data_AF-A0A7Y5FL37-F1
#
_entry.id   AF-A0A7Y5FL37-F1
#
_cell.length_a   1.000
_cell.length_b   1.000
_cell.length_c   1.000
_cell.angle_alpha   90.00
_cell.angle_beta   90.00
_cell.angle_gamma   90.00
#
_symmetry.space_group_name_H-M   'P 1'
#
loop_
_entity.id
_entity.type
_entity.pdbx_description
1 polymer ?
#
loop_
_entity_poly.entity_id
_entity_poly.type
_entity_poly.pdbx_seq_one_letter_code
_entity_poly.pdbx_strand_id
1 'polypeptide(L)'
;MNGIVFDIQRCALHDGPGLRTTVFLKGCPLRCLWCHNPESQSFKPELSFRRDKCEDCLSCVAVCPTGAQYQIEGKHRLDHSLC
;
A
#
# COMPACT_ATOMS: atom_id res chain seq x y z
N MET A 1 21.87 -6.53 -0.53
CA MET A 1 21.27 -5.18 -0.50
C MET A 1 19.80 -5.37 -0.84
N ASN A 2 18.89 -5.05 0.08
CA ASN A 2 17.45 -5.34 -0.06
C ASN A 2 16.65 -4.03 0.00
N GLY A 3 15.56 -3.93 -0.75
CA GLY A 3 14.65 -2.79 -0.76
C GLY A 3 13.19 -3.24 -0.78
N ILE A 4 12.29 -2.41 -0.27
CA ILE A 4 10.85 -2.72 -0.22
C ILE A 4 10.17 -2.00 -1.37
N VAL A 5 9.64 -2.76 -2.31
CA VAL A 5 8.78 -2.26 -3.39
C VAL A 5 7.36 -2.13 -2.84
N PHE A 6 6.75 -0.95 -2.95
CA PHE A 6 5.35 -0.75 -2.53
C PHE A 6 4.36 -0.65 -3.68
N ASP A 7 4.82 -0.29 -4.88
CA ASP A 7 3.99 -0.28 -6.09
C ASP A 7 4.81 -0.52 -7.35
N ILE A 8 4.15 -1.05 -8.38
CA ILE A 8 4.69 -1.23 -9.73
C ILE A 8 3.65 -0.72 -10.72
N GLN A 9 3.91 0.44 -11.30
CA GLN A 9 3.04 1.05 -12.30
C GLN A 9 3.52 0.67 -13.69
N ARG A 10 2.68 -0.06 -14.43
CA ARG A 10 2.92 -0.38 -15.84
C ARG A 10 2.31 0.72 -16.71
N CYS A 11 2.87 0.91 -17.90
CA CYS A 11 2.40 1.91 -18.86
C CYS A 11 2.41 3.35 -18.32
N ALA A 12 3.40 3.69 -17.48
CA ALA A 12 3.60 5.04 -16.99
C ALA A 12 4.04 5.95 -18.15
N LEU A 13 3.26 6.99 -18.40
CA LEU A 13 3.50 7.99 -19.45
C LEU A 13 4.05 9.31 -18.89
N HIS A 14 3.90 9.53 -17.59
CA HIS A 14 4.24 10.79 -16.93
C HIS A 14 5.61 10.76 -16.25
N ASP A 15 6.16 9.57 -15.99
CA ASP A 15 7.44 9.38 -15.26
C ASP A 15 8.65 9.34 -16.21
N GLY A 16 8.53 9.91 -17.41
CA GLY A 16 9.59 9.98 -18.41
C GLY A 16 9.10 9.76 -19.84
N PRO A 17 9.98 9.93 -20.84
CA PRO A 17 9.60 9.79 -22.25
C PRO A 17 9.29 8.34 -22.63
N GLY A 18 8.18 8.14 -23.34
CA GLY A 18 7.73 6.84 -23.85
C GLY A 18 6.91 6.03 -22.84
N LEU A 19 6.65 4.76 -23.17
CA LEU A 19 5.92 3.85 -22.30
C LEU A 19 6.86 3.21 -21.28
N ARG A 20 6.64 3.45 -19.99
CA ARG A 20 7.53 2.97 -18.92
C ARG A 20 6.84 2.02 -17.96
N THR A 21 7.66 1.25 -17.25
CA THR A 21 7.27 0.58 -16.02
C THR A 21 8.03 1.26 -14.89
N THR A 22 7.31 1.91 -13.98
CA THR A 22 7.87 2.58 -12.81
C THR A 22 7.80 1.63 -11.62
N VAL A 23 8.90 1.49 -10.89
CA VAL A 23 8.98 0.71 -9.65
C VAL A 23 9.14 1.68 -8.49
N PHE A 24 8.20 1.65 -7.54
CA PHE A 24 8.21 2.55 -6.41
C PHE A 24 8.76 1.87 -5.15
N LEU A 25 9.70 2.55 -4.49
CA LEU A 25 10.42 2.04 -3.33
C LEU A 25 10.10 2.81 -2.06
N LYS A 26 10.09 2.11 -0.94
CA LYS A 26 9.99 2.70 0.39
C LYS A 26 11.33 3.22 0.90
N GLY A 27 11.27 4.07 1.92
CA GLY A 27 12.41 4.68 2.57
C GLY A 27 12.81 6.05 2.02
N CYS A 28 11.86 6.83 1.49
CA CYS A 28 12.13 8.22 1.11
C CYS A 28 12.49 9.03 2.37
N PRO A 29 13.70 9.60 2.45
CA PRO A 29 14.12 10.35 3.63
C PRO A 29 13.51 11.75 3.69
N LEU A 30 12.88 12.20 2.60
CA LEU A 30 12.30 13.54 2.52
C LEU A 30 10.95 13.60 3.24
N ARG A 31 10.60 14.81 3.70
CA ARG A 31 9.33 15.14 4.37
C ARG A 31 8.70 16.36 3.70
N CYS A 32 8.49 16.25 2.39
CA CYS A 32 7.92 17.32 1.59
C CYS A 32 6.51 17.68 2.07
N LEU A 33 6.18 18.98 2.10
CA LEU A 33 4.86 19.48 2.51
C LEU A 33 3.72 18.90 1.66
N TRP A 34 3.98 18.72 0.35
CA TRP A 34 3.06 18.10 -0.60
C TRP A 34 3.72 16.87 -1.22
N CYS A 35 3.84 15.81 -0.41
CA CYS A 35 4.43 14.56 -0.87
C CYS A 35 3.50 13.87 -1.89
N HIS A 36 4.03 13.56 -3.08
CA HIS A 36 3.28 12.83 -4.10
C HIS A 36 3.06 11.35 -3.74
N ASN A 37 3.99 10.77 -2.98
CA ASN A 37 3.95 9.36 -2.56
C ASN A 37 4.24 9.25 -1.05
N PRO A 38 3.31 9.67 -0.18
CA PRO A 38 3.50 9.59 1.27
C PRO A 38 3.79 8.16 1.77
N GLU A 39 3.28 7.13 1.08
CA GLU A 39 3.50 5.70 1.37
C GLU A 39 4.97 5.29 1.26
N SER A 40 5.78 6.08 0.54
CA SER A 40 7.22 5.83 0.41
C SER A 40 8.02 6.24 1.65
N GLN A 41 7.47 7.05 2.56
CA GLN A 41 8.24 7.67 3.65
C GLN A 41 8.65 6.71 4.76
N SER A 42 7.82 5.70 5.04
CA SER A 42 8.11 4.67 6.02
C SER A 42 9.19 3.74 5.48
N PHE A 43 10.18 3.41 6.31
CA PHE A 43 11.19 2.40 5.99
C PHE A 43 10.70 0.96 6.26
N LYS A 44 9.50 0.81 6.83
CA LYS A 44 8.93 -0.49 7.20
C LYS A 44 7.96 -1.00 6.13
N PRO A 45 7.84 -2.33 5.95
CA PRO A 45 6.70 -2.90 5.24
C PRO A 45 5.41 -2.45 5.92
N GLU A 46 4.40 -2.09 5.12
CA GLU A 46 3.07 -1.74 5.61
C GLU A 46 2.05 -2.46 4.73
N LEU A 47 0.89 -2.78 5.29
CA LEU A 47 -0.18 -3.43 4.57
C LEU A 47 -0.67 -2.54 3.42
N SER A 48 -0.49 -3.01 2.19
CA SER A 48 -1.10 -2.38 1.02
C SER A 48 -2.55 -2.87 0.89
N PHE A 49 -3.51 -1.98 1.14
CA PHE A 49 -4.92 -2.28 1.05
C PHE A 49 -5.63 -1.27 0.15
N ARG A 50 -6.40 -1.79 -0.82
CA ARG A 50 -7.21 -1.00 -1.75
C ARG A 50 -8.67 -1.36 -1.60
N ARG A 51 -9.43 -0.49 -0.93
CA ARG A 51 -10.85 -0.71 -0.61
C ARG A 51 -11.71 -0.86 -1.86
N ASP A 52 -11.38 -0.12 -2.92
CA ASP A 52 -12.03 -0.16 -4.24
C ASP A 52 -11.91 -1.53 -4.92
N LYS A 53 -10.86 -2.30 -4.59
CA LYS A 53 -10.64 -3.66 -5.13
C LYS A 53 -11.04 -4.78 -4.17
N CYS A 54 -11.52 -4.43 -2.99
CA CYS A 54 -11.89 -5.42 -1.97
C CYS A 54 -13.34 -5.86 -2.19
N GLU A 55 -13.53 -7.16 -2.42
CA GLU A 55 -14.83 -7.80 -2.66
C GLU A 55 -15.50 -8.32 -1.38
N ASP A 56 -15.03 -7.92 -0.19
CA ASP A 56 -15.53 -8.37 1.11
C ASP A 56 -15.50 -9.90 1.32
N CYS A 57 -14.49 -10.61 0.77
CA CYS A 57 -14.36 -12.07 0.90
C CYS A 57 -13.96 -12.57 2.31
N LEU A 58 -13.55 -11.66 3.20
CA LEU A 58 -13.15 -11.89 4.60
C LEU A 58 -11.98 -12.84 4.84
N SER A 59 -11.32 -13.37 3.80
CA SER A 59 -10.19 -14.29 3.97
C SER A 59 -9.03 -13.66 4.73
N CYS A 60 -8.83 -12.36 4.56
CA CYS A 60 -7.79 -11.61 5.26
C CYS A 60 -8.08 -11.41 6.76
N VAL A 61 -9.36 -11.33 7.15
CA VAL A 61 -9.80 -11.24 8.56
C VAL A 61 -9.43 -12.53 9.30
N ALA A 62 -9.66 -13.68 8.67
CA ALA A 62 -9.43 -14.99 9.29
C ALA A 62 -7.95 -15.27 9.63
N VAL A 63 -7.00 -14.61 8.95
CA VAL A 63 -5.55 -14.84 9.12
C VAL A 63 -4.84 -13.67 9.79
N CYS A 64 -5.54 -12.57 10.10
CA CYS A 64 -4.92 -11.37 10.64
C CYS A 64 -4.46 -11.61 12.10
N PRO A 65 -3.16 -11.55 12.40
CA PRO A 65 -2.65 -11.90 13.73
C PRO A 65 -2.92 -10.81 14.77
N THR A 66 -3.09 -9.56 14.34
CA THR A 66 -3.27 -8.41 15.24
C THR A 66 -4.72 -7.98 15.41
N GLY A 67 -5.64 -8.57 14.65
CA GLY A 67 -7.03 -8.12 14.60
C GLY A 67 -7.24 -6.78 13.89
N ALA A 68 -6.21 -6.25 13.20
CA ALA A 68 -6.31 -5.02 12.39
C ALA A 68 -7.36 -5.12 11.28
N GLN A 69 -7.59 -6.33 10.75
CA GLN A 69 -8.63 -6.61 9.77
C GLN A 69 -9.80 -7.32 10.44
N TYR A 70 -10.99 -6.75 10.32
CA TYR A 70 -12.22 -7.25 10.95
C TYR A 70 -13.43 -7.06 10.04
N GLN A 71 -14.58 -7.60 10.45
CA GLN A 71 -15.84 -7.44 9.73
C GLN A 71 -16.93 -6.77 10.56
N ILE A 72 -17.78 -6.01 9.89
CA ILE A 72 -19.03 -5.49 10.41
C ILE A 72 -20.11 -5.79 9.38
N GLU A 73 -21.15 -6.55 9.75
CA GLU A 73 -22.28 -6.89 8.86
C GLU A 73 -21.84 -7.50 7.51
N GLY A 74 -20.83 -8.38 7.54
CA GLY A 74 -20.27 -9.00 6.32
C GLY A 74 -19.38 -8.06 5.48
N LYS A 75 -19.11 -6.83 5.94
CA LYS A 75 -18.22 -5.88 5.28
C LYS A 75 -16.85 -5.84 5.93
N HIS A 76 -15.79 -5.94 5.13
CA HIS A 76 -14.42 -5.82 5.60
C HIS A 76 -14.11 -4.38 6.07
N ARG A 77 -13.37 -4.29 7.17
CA ARG A 77 -12.85 -3.06 7.77
C ARG A 77 -11.39 -3.29 8.17
N LEU A 78 -10.62 -2.21 8.11
CA LEU A 78 -9.19 -2.21 8.41
C LEU A 78 -8.89 -1.03 9.34
N ASP A 79 -8.19 -1.32 10.43
CA ASP A 79 -7.58 -0.34 11.31
C ASP A 79 -6.05 -0.45 11.22
N HIS A 80 -5.43 0.51 10.54
CA HIS A 80 -3.98 0.55 10.37
C HIS A 80 -3.21 0.80 11.67
N SER A 81 -3.84 1.34 12.71
CA SER A 81 -3.17 1.58 13.99
C SER A 81 -2.83 0.30 14.75
N LEU A 82 -3.50 -0.80 14.40
CA LEU A 82 -3.31 -2.13 14.96
C LEU A 82 -2.34 -3.00 14.13
N CYS A 83 -1.76 -2.46 13.06
CA CYS A 83 -0.92 -3.19 12.11
C CYS A 83 0.58 -3.01 12.37
#